data_AF-A0A1R0LEW6-F1
#
_entry.id   AF-A0A1R0LEW6-F1
#
_cell.length_a   1.000
_cell.length_b   1.000
_cell.length_c   1.000
_cell.angle_alpha   90.00
_cell.angle_beta   90.00
_cell.angle_gamma   90.00
#
_symmetry.space_group_name_H-M   'P 1'
#
loop_
_entity.id
_entity.type
_entity.pdbx_description
1 polymer ?
#
loop_
_entity_poly.entity_id
_entity_poly.type
_entity_poly.pdbx_seq_one_letter_code
_entity_poly.pdbx_strand_id
1 'polypeptide(L)'
;EGIDMGPSPTDAALAADLALPIEELELTVRSYNCLKREGVHSVGELMARSEADLLDIRNFGAKSIDEVKAKLAGMGLGLKDSPPGFDPTAAAFDADDNGGTGFMETEQY
;
A
#
# COMPACT_ATOMS: atom_id res chain seq x y z
N GLU A 1 18.67 -32.91 -25.19
CA GLU A 1 18.10 -31.68 -25.77
C GLU A 1 17.49 -30.90 -24.61
N GLY A 2 17.99 -29.68 -24.37
CA GLY A 2 17.47 -28.83 -23.29
C GLY A 2 16.21 -28.14 -23.81
N ILE A 3 15.07 -28.37 -23.16
CA ILE A 3 13.86 -27.60 -23.43
C ILE A 3 14.10 -26.17 -22.97
N ASP A 4 14.41 -25.30 -23.92
CA ASP A 4 14.36 -23.85 -23.80
C ASP A 4 12.88 -23.46 -23.71
N MET A 5 12.28 -23.74 -22.56
CA MET A 5 10.95 -23.25 -22.23
C MET A 5 11.14 -21.76 -21.98
N GLY A 6 10.91 -20.97 -23.04
CA GLY A 6 10.76 -19.52 -22.93
C GLY A 6 9.81 -19.17 -21.79
N PRO A 7 9.87 -17.94 -21.26
CA PRO A 7 9.15 -17.56 -20.05
C PRO A 7 7.71 -18.01 -20.17
N SER A 8 7.23 -18.72 -19.15
CA SER A 8 5.85 -19.16 -19.09
C SER A 8 4.95 -17.96 -19.38
N PRO A 9 3.83 -18.12 -20.11
CA PRO A 9 2.90 -17.00 -20.35
C PRO A 9 2.48 -16.29 -19.05
N THR A 10 2.52 -16.97 -17.90
CA THR A 10 2.33 -16.36 -16.57
C THR A 10 3.48 -15.46 -16.14
N ASP A 11 4.73 -15.84 -16.39
CA ASP A 11 5.91 -15.04 -16.01
C ASP A 11 6.03 -13.78 -16.88
N ALA A 12 5.69 -13.91 -18.16
CA ALA A 12 5.66 -12.77 -19.08
C ALA A 12 4.58 -11.75 -18.70
N ALA A 13 3.40 -12.22 -18.28
CA ALA A 13 2.32 -11.35 -17.79
C ALA A 13 2.73 -10.63 -16.50
N LEU A 14 3.29 -11.37 -15.53
CA LEU A 14 3.77 -10.78 -14.28
C LEU A 14 4.87 -9.73 -14.53
N ALA A 15 5.81 -10.01 -15.43
CA ALA A 15 6.86 -9.06 -15.78
C ALA A 15 6.29 -7.76 -16.40
N ALA A 16 5.20 -7.86 -17.17
CA ALA A 16 4.51 -6.70 -17.71
C ALA A 16 3.82 -5.89 -16.60
N ASP A 17 3.14 -6.57 -15.66
CA ASP A 17 2.46 -5.90 -14.54
C ASP A 17 3.45 -5.20 -13.62
N LEU A 18 4.62 -5.81 -13.35
CA LEU A 18 5.68 -5.21 -12.54
C LEU A 18 6.34 -4.00 -13.21
N ALA A 19 6.40 -3.97 -14.55
CA ALA A 19 6.95 -2.86 -15.32
C ALA A 19 5.96 -1.70 -15.47
N LEU A 20 4.69 -1.88 -15.09
CA LEU A 20 3.65 -0.87 -15.19
C LEU A 20 4.01 0.35 -14.33
N PRO A 21 3.91 1.58 -14.88
CA PRO A 21 4.16 2.79 -14.10
C PRO A 21 3.02 3.05 -13.11
N ILE A 22 3.34 3.64 -11.94
CA ILE A 22 2.32 3.96 -10.93
C ILE A 22 1.28 4.99 -11.41
N GLU A 23 1.56 5.69 -12.51
CA GLU A 23 0.64 6.63 -13.17
C GLU A 23 -0.56 5.91 -13.77
N GLU A 24 -0.38 4.67 -14.22
CA GLU A 24 -1.44 3.84 -14.81
C GLU A 24 -2.32 3.15 -13.76
N LEU A 25 -1.92 3.16 -12.47
CA LEU A 25 -2.74 2.65 -11.37
C LEU A 25 -3.93 3.56 -11.05
N GLU A 26 -3.98 4.78 -11.60
CA GLU A 26 -5.02 5.78 -11.32
C GLU A 26 -5.25 6.00 -9.81
N LEU A 27 -4.14 6.11 -9.07
CA LEU A 27 -4.17 6.44 -7.64
C LEU A 27 -4.61 7.89 -7.42
N THR A 28 -5.06 8.21 -6.21
CA THR A 28 -5.30 9.62 -5.89
C THR A 28 -4.02 10.45 -5.97
N VAL A 29 -4.17 11.74 -6.26
CA VAL A 29 -3.05 12.69 -6.36
C VAL A 29 -2.18 12.68 -5.09
N ARG A 30 -2.79 12.42 -3.92
CA ARG A 30 -2.07 12.28 -2.63
C ARG A 30 -1.17 11.04 -2.66
N SER A 31 -1.74 9.87 -2.89
CA SER A 31 -1.04 8.58 -2.90
C SER A 31 0.07 8.57 -3.94
N TYR A 32 -0.23 9.02 -5.18
CA TYR A 32 0.75 9.16 -6.26
C TYR A 32 1.93 10.08 -5.90
N ASN A 33 1.66 11.29 -5.39
CA ASN A 33 2.72 12.25 -5.10
C ASN A 33 3.62 11.80 -3.93
N CYS A 34 3.07 11.07 -2.97
CA CYS A 34 3.87 10.53 -1.87
C CYS A 34 4.80 9.42 -2.39
N LEU A 35 4.27 8.46 -3.15
CA LEU A 35 5.06 7.38 -3.76
C LEU A 35 6.16 7.94 -4.67
N LYS A 36 5.84 8.92 -5.52
CA LYS A 36 6.80 9.55 -6.43
C LYS A 36 7.95 10.27 -5.69
N ARG A 37 7.68 10.85 -4.53
CA ARG A 37 8.72 11.51 -3.70
C ARG A 37 9.64 10.52 -2.99
N GLU A 38 9.12 9.34 -2.67
CA GLU A 38 9.88 8.23 -2.11
C GLU A 38 10.66 7.43 -3.17
N GLY A 39 10.63 7.90 -4.43
CA GLY A 39 11.33 7.28 -5.55
C GLY A 39 10.66 6.00 -6.07
N VAL A 40 9.36 5.82 -5.80
CA VAL A 40 8.56 4.73 -6.37
C VAL A 40 7.91 5.24 -7.66
N HIS A 41 8.21 4.57 -8.76
CA HIS A 41 7.78 4.92 -10.11
C HIS A 41 7.08 3.76 -10.83
N SER A 42 7.32 2.52 -10.41
CA SER A 42 6.70 1.31 -10.98
C SER A 42 5.95 0.47 -9.96
N VAL A 43 5.05 -0.39 -10.44
CA VAL A 43 4.35 -1.39 -9.62
C VAL A 43 5.34 -2.36 -8.96
N GLY A 44 6.40 -2.77 -9.66
CA GLY A 44 7.42 -3.65 -9.09
C GLY A 44 8.14 -3.04 -7.89
N GLU A 45 8.46 -1.74 -7.96
CA GLU A 45 9.03 -1.00 -6.82
C GLU A 45 8.04 -0.86 -5.67
N LEU A 46 6.75 -0.67 -5.99
CA LEU A 46 5.69 -0.58 -4.98
C LEU A 46 5.50 -1.91 -4.24
N MET A 47 5.50 -3.03 -4.94
CA MET A 47 5.39 -4.38 -4.35
C MET A 47 6.58 -4.74 -3.46
N ALA A 48 7.76 -4.15 -3.72
CA ALA A 48 8.95 -4.36 -2.89
C ALA A 48 8.83 -3.67 -1.51
N ARG A 49 7.88 -2.74 -1.34
CA ARG A 49 7.59 -2.06 -0.07
C ARG A 49 6.55 -2.82 0.74
N SER A 50 6.75 -2.86 2.05
CA SER A 50 5.76 -3.37 2.98
C SER A 50 4.76 -2.28 3.35
N GLU A 51 3.61 -2.68 3.89
CA GLU A 51 2.64 -1.72 4.45
C GLU A 51 3.25 -0.86 5.56
N ALA A 52 4.14 -1.42 6.37
CA ALA A 52 4.88 -0.68 7.38
C ALA A 52 5.77 0.42 6.76
N ASP A 53 6.51 0.09 5.70
CA ASP A 53 7.34 1.06 4.99
C ASP A 53 6.49 2.19 4.39
N LEU A 54 5.29 1.86 3.91
CA LEU A 54 4.36 2.84 3.36
C LEU A 54 3.75 3.75 4.44
N LEU A 55 3.46 3.22 5.64
CA LEU A 55 2.97 4.03 6.77
C LEU A 55 4.01 5.01 7.31
N ASP A 56 5.29 4.70 7.17
CA ASP A 56 6.38 5.61 7.55
C ASP A 56 6.53 6.80 6.58
N ILE A 57 5.92 6.75 5.38
CA ILE A 57 5.99 7.84 4.41
C ILE A 57 5.17 9.04 4.92
N ARG A 58 5.80 10.21 4.94
CA ARG A 58 5.16 11.43 5.42
C ARG A 58 3.92 11.79 4.59
N ASN A 59 2.78 11.92 5.26
CA ASN A 59 1.44 12.18 4.68
C ASN A 59 0.84 11.00 3.90
N PHE A 60 1.41 9.81 4.04
CA PHE A 60 0.79 8.56 3.63
C PHE A 60 -0.02 8.02 4.82
N GLY A 61 -1.31 7.77 4.60
CA GLY A 61 -2.20 7.30 5.66
C GLY A 61 -2.93 6.02 5.23
N ALA A 62 -3.71 5.46 6.16
CA ALA A 62 -4.49 4.23 5.94
C ALA A 62 -5.29 4.26 4.61
N LYS A 63 -5.96 5.37 4.30
CA LYS A 63 -6.70 5.52 3.03
C LYS A 63 -5.83 5.38 1.78
N SER A 64 -4.62 5.94 1.79
CA SER A 64 -3.68 5.83 0.66
C SER A 64 -3.16 4.40 0.50
N ILE A 65 -3.01 3.67 1.61
CA ILE A 65 -2.62 2.26 1.60
C ILE A 65 -3.74 1.38 1.08
N ASP A 66 -4.97 1.62 1.53
CA ASP A 66 -6.15 0.89 1.06
C ASP A 66 -6.34 1.06 -0.45
N GLU A 67 -6.15 2.28 -0.96
CA GLU A 67 -6.15 2.56 -2.40
C GLU A 67 -5.11 1.71 -3.15
N VAL A 68 -3.86 1.71 -2.66
CA VAL A 68 -2.77 0.92 -3.27
C VAL A 68 -3.10 -0.57 -3.24
N LYS A 69 -3.51 -1.10 -2.09
CA LYS A 69 -3.88 -2.50 -1.92
C LYS A 69 -5.02 -2.90 -2.83
N ALA A 70 -6.06 -2.07 -2.95
CA ALA A 70 -7.19 -2.34 -3.83
C ALA A 70 -6.78 -2.41 -5.31
N LYS A 71 -5.88 -1.52 -5.76
CA LYS A 71 -5.38 -1.52 -7.14
C LYS A 71 -4.51 -2.74 -7.42
N LEU A 72 -3.60 -3.09 -6.50
CA LEU A 72 -2.77 -4.29 -6.62
C LEU A 72 -3.62 -5.57 -6.61
N ALA A 73 -4.62 -5.66 -5.73
CA ALA A 73 -5.51 -6.81 -5.67
C ALA A 73 -6.31 -7.01 -6.98
N GLY A 74 -6.67 -5.93 -7.66
CA GLY A 74 -7.31 -5.99 -8.98
C GLY A 74 -6.44 -6.63 -10.07
N MET A 75 -5.12 -6.60 -9.89
CA MET A 75 -4.12 -7.24 -10.78
C MET A 75 -3.68 -8.63 -10.27
N GLY A 76 -4.24 -9.10 -9.15
CA GLY A 76 -3.79 -10.32 -8.48
C GLY A 76 -2.43 -10.18 -7.78
N LEU A 77 -2.00 -8.94 -7.51
CA LEU A 77 -0.74 -8.60 -6.86
C LEU A 77 -0.96 -8.18 -5.40
N GLY A 78 0.12 -8.14 -4.63
CA GLY A 78 0.10 -7.75 -3.23
C GLY A 78 1.39 -7.03 -2.81
N LEU A 79 1.29 -6.27 -1.73
CA LEU A 79 2.46 -5.67 -1.08
C LEU A 79 3.29 -6.75 -0.37
N LYS A 80 4.53 -6.40 -0.03
CA LYS A 80 5.40 -7.24 0.79
C LYS A 80 4.85 -7.38 2.21
N ASP A 81 5.11 -8.54 2.81
CA ASP A 81 4.81 -8.78 4.22
C ASP A 81 5.48 -7.74 5.12
N SER A 82 4.70 -7.21 6.05
CA SER A 82 5.18 -6.33 7.11
C SER A 82 6.08 -7.10 8.10
N PRO A 83 7.02 -6.41 8.77
CA PRO A 83 7.88 -7.03 9.76
C PRO A 83 7.08 -7.68 10.91
N PRO A 84 7.62 -8.76 11.53
CA PRO A 84 6.93 -9.45 12.61
C PRO A 84 6.68 -8.51 13.81
N GLY A 85 5.46 -8.52 14.33
CA GLY A 85 5.04 -7.62 15.41
C GLY A 85 4.53 -6.25 14.95
N PHE A 86 4.43 -6.02 13.65
CA PHE A 86 3.77 -4.85 13.10
C PHE A 86 2.25 -4.93 13.29
N ASP A 87 1.68 -3.93 13.96
CA ASP A 87 0.23 -3.77 14.13
C ASP A 87 -0.23 -2.54 13.33
N PRO A 88 -0.82 -2.72 12.12
CA PRO A 88 -1.32 -1.60 11.32
C PRO A 88 -2.47 -0.87 12.00
N THR A 89 -3.17 -1.52 12.94
CA THR A 89 -4.27 -0.91 13.69
C THR A 89 -3.75 0.19 14.60
N ALA A 90 -2.57 0.00 15.21
CA ALA A 90 -1.93 0.99 16.07
C ALA A 90 -1.68 2.34 15.36
N ALA A 91 -1.32 2.30 14.08
CA ALA A 91 -1.09 3.50 13.26
C ALA A 91 -2.38 4.17 12.75
N ALA A 92 -3.52 3.45 12.79
CA ALA A 92 -4.81 3.97 12.30
C ALA A 92 -5.54 4.85 13.34
N PHE A 93 -5.18 4.77 14.62
CA PHE A 93 -5.88 5.49 15.69
C PHE A 93 -5.59 6.99 15.73
N ASP A 94 -4.52 7.48 15.09
CA ASP A 94 -4.21 8.91 15.02
C ASP A 94 -5.01 9.66 13.92
N ALA A 95 -5.83 8.97 13.12
CA ALA A 95 -6.49 9.55 11.94
C ALA A 95 -8.00 9.84 12.10
N ASP A 96 -8.60 9.59 13.27
CA ASP A 96 -10.03 9.85 13.53
C ASP A 96 -10.28 10.78 14.73
N ASP A 97 -9.55 11.91 14.84
CA ASP A 97 -9.90 13.01 15.75
C ASP A 97 -10.94 13.97 15.13
N ASN A 98 -12.02 13.44 14.55
CA ASN A 98 -13.22 14.25 14.31
C ASN A 98 -14.50 13.43 14.49
N GLY A 99 -14.73 13.00 15.73
CA GLY A 99 -15.97 12.34 16.15
C GLY A 99 -16.14 12.42 17.66
N GLY A 100 -16.57 13.58 18.16
CA GLY A 100 -16.86 13.76 19.58
C GLY A 100 -17.91 12.78 20.11
N THR A 101 -17.69 12.27 21.33
CA THR A 101 -18.61 12.30 22.49
C THR A 101 -18.17 11.25 23.52
N GLY A 102 -17.87 11.73 24.72
CA GLY A 102 -17.53 10.90 25.88
C GLY A 102 -17.39 11.78 27.10
N PHE A 103 -18.39 12.63 27.35
CA PHE A 103 -18.56 13.32 28.63
C PHE A 103 -18.71 12.22 29.69
N MET A 104 -17.63 11.90 30.42
CA MET A 104 -17.73 11.08 31.62
C MET A 104 -18.51 11.91 32.64
N GLU A 105 -19.76 11.52 32.82
CA GLU A 105 -20.66 11.99 33.88
C GLU A 105 -19.95 11.81 35.22
N THR A 106 -19.50 12.90 35.82
CA THR A 106 -18.97 12.89 37.19
C THR A 106 -20.14 12.77 38.16
N GLU A 107 -20.61 11.55 38.37
CA GLU A 107 -21.28 11.19 39.61
C GLU A 107 -20.20 11.12 40.70
N GLN A 108 -19.99 12.22 41.40
CA GLN A 108 -19.44 12.19 42.76
C GLN A 108 -20.36 13.00 43.68
N TYR A 109 -21.06 12.23 44.52
CA TYR A 109 -21.66 12.54 45.83
C TYR A 109 -21.83 14.02 46.23
#